data_AF-A0A928J645-F1
#
_entry.id   AF-A0A928J645-F1
#
_cell.length_a   1.000
_cell.length_b   1.000
_cell.length_c   1.000
_cell.angle_alpha   90.00
_cell.angle_beta   90.00
_cell.angle_gamma   90.00
#
_symmetry.space_group_name_H-M   'P 1'
#
loop_
_entity.id
_entity.type
_entity.pdbx_description
1 polymer ?
#
loop_
_entity_poly.entity_id
_entity_poly.type
_entity_poly.pdbx_seq_one_letter_code
_entity_poly.pdbx_strand_id
1 'polypeptide(L)'
;MKNFLKIFLAILLIVCVGAALASCNENESESDVNCEHSYDNACDANCNSCGEARVVGEHIASADDGDCTTDIKCSVCEKVLVAGKTQHVSSADDGDCTTAVTCTECDHVVTAAKAHDFTGAWQNDATDHWHVCANEGCNASDTKAAHQMGADGKCTDCGRVMQECVNHEYTITKYDENGHWKECACGDKQTAVAHSPSENGDCSIGIQCSGCDWIYPAKNHTPEQDDGDCTTDIKCSECGSVAVAGNNAHVDSNDDHICDNGGCGKPLDPNVIHQGGANTEGGWGALIRP
;
A
#
# COMPACT_ATOMS: atom_id res chain seq x y z
N MET A 1 -38.38 -39.13 37.23
CA MET A 1 -38.54 -39.07 38.70
C MET A 1 -38.36 -37.62 39.13
N LYS A 2 -39.28 -37.09 39.96
CA LYS A 2 -39.43 -35.69 40.44
C LYS A 2 -40.11 -34.78 39.39
N ASN A 3 -41.31 -34.22 39.51
CA ASN A 3 -42.21 -33.84 40.63
C ASN A 3 -43.66 -33.98 40.11
N PHE A 4 -44.59 -34.78 40.67
CA PHE A 4 -45.37 -34.66 41.91
C PHE A 4 -46.08 -33.32 42.18
N LEU A 5 -47.41 -33.45 42.31
CA LEU A 5 -48.37 -32.68 43.15
C LEU A 5 -49.01 -31.42 42.51
N LYS A 6 -50.24 -31.52 41.96
CA LYS A 6 -51.59 -31.41 42.60
C LYS A 6 -51.85 -30.08 43.32
N ILE A 7 -52.95 -29.39 42.97
CA ILE A 7 -53.96 -28.69 43.81
C ILE A 7 -54.88 -27.88 42.85
N PHE A 8 -56.10 -28.33 42.54
CA PHE A 8 -57.40 -28.00 43.17
C PHE A 8 -57.81 -26.51 43.14
N LEU A 9 -58.75 -26.20 42.22
CA LEU A 9 -60.08 -25.61 42.46
C LEU A 9 -60.21 -24.43 43.45
N ALA A 10 -60.61 -23.23 42.99
CA ALA A 10 -61.81 -22.51 43.47
C ALA A 10 -61.90 -21.06 42.98
N ILE A 11 -63.07 -20.78 42.40
CA ILE A 11 -63.80 -19.54 42.17
C ILE A 11 -63.64 -18.49 43.29
N LEU A 12 -63.45 -17.21 42.94
CA LEU A 12 -64.00 -16.09 43.72
C LEU A 12 -64.39 -14.90 42.82
N LEU A 13 -65.65 -14.50 42.98
CA LEU A 13 -66.31 -13.32 42.42
C LEU A 13 -65.63 -12.01 42.81
N ILE A 14 -65.54 -11.06 41.87
CA ILE A 14 -65.75 -9.64 42.16
C ILE A 14 -66.69 -9.06 41.10
N VAL A 15 -67.90 -8.74 41.56
CA VAL A 15 -68.89 -7.92 40.88
C VAL A 15 -68.60 -6.47 41.19
N CYS A 16 -68.38 -5.63 40.18
CA CYS A 16 -68.65 -4.19 40.26
C CYS A 16 -69.44 -3.77 39.02
N VAL A 17 -70.71 -3.45 39.26
CA VAL A 17 -71.71 -2.91 38.35
C VAL A 17 -71.64 -1.37 38.37
N GLY A 18 -71.88 -0.75 37.22
CA GLY A 18 -72.21 0.67 37.03
C GLY A 18 -71.18 1.40 36.16
N ALA A 19 -71.31 1.51 34.82
CA ALA A 19 -72.32 2.24 34.04
C ALA A 19 -72.39 3.73 34.45
N ALA A 20 -72.37 4.75 33.60
CA ALA A 20 -72.32 4.90 32.15
C ALA A 20 -72.01 6.38 31.83
N LEU A 21 -71.72 6.68 30.56
CA LEU A 21 -72.06 7.88 29.75
C LEU A 21 -70.99 7.97 28.63
N ALA A 22 -71.12 7.18 27.55
CA ALA A 22 -72.01 7.38 26.40
C ALA A 22 -71.66 8.65 25.59
N SER A 23 -71.04 8.43 24.43
CA SER A 23 -71.49 9.07 23.19
C SER A 23 -70.99 8.29 21.96
N CYS A 24 -71.42 7.06 21.81
CA CYS A 24 -71.76 6.52 20.49
C CYS A 24 -73.19 6.00 20.64
N ASN A 25 -74.10 6.73 20.00
CA ASN A 25 -75.54 6.68 20.14
C ASN A 25 -76.10 5.25 20.03
N GLU A 26 -76.88 4.88 21.04
CA GLU A 26 -77.70 3.67 21.08
C GLU A 26 -78.90 3.90 20.16
N ASN A 27 -79.01 3.08 19.11
CA ASN A 27 -80.30 2.81 18.53
C ASN A 27 -80.36 1.33 18.19
N GLU A 28 -80.94 0.56 19.11
CA GLU A 28 -81.41 -0.78 18.86
C GLU A 28 -82.52 -0.70 17.81
N SER A 29 -82.15 -0.87 16.55
CA SER A 29 -82.86 -1.82 15.73
C SER A 29 -81.90 -2.97 15.47
N GLU A 30 -82.37 -4.19 15.65
CA GLU A 30 -82.03 -5.30 14.74
C GLU A 30 -82.43 -4.90 13.31
N SER A 31 -81.92 -3.79 12.80
CA SER A 31 -81.74 -3.64 11.38
C SER A 31 -80.49 -4.45 11.17
N ASP A 32 -80.65 -5.63 10.59
CA ASP A 32 -79.72 -6.11 9.60
C ASP A 32 -79.13 -4.88 8.90
N VAL A 33 -77.97 -4.38 9.36
CA VAL A 33 -77.09 -3.67 8.45
C VAL A 33 -76.67 -4.82 7.59
N ASN A 34 -77.47 -5.07 6.56
CA ASN A 34 -77.08 -5.78 5.38
C ASN A 34 -75.98 -4.90 4.77
N CYS A 35 -74.82 -4.88 5.43
CA CYS A 35 -73.57 -4.51 4.83
C CYS A 35 -73.35 -5.66 3.87
N GLU A 36 -73.92 -5.50 2.68
CA GLU A 36 -73.75 -6.46 1.63
C GLU A 36 -72.24 -6.56 1.42
N HIS A 37 -71.67 -7.65 1.89
CA HIS A 37 -70.22 -7.79 1.92
C HIS A 37 -69.74 -7.93 0.48
N SER A 38 -69.15 -6.86 -0.03
CA SER A 38 -68.55 -6.82 -1.36
C SER A 38 -67.09 -7.27 -1.29
N TYR A 39 -66.72 -8.18 -2.16
CA TYR A 39 -65.37 -8.68 -2.34
C TYR A 39 -65.02 -8.54 -3.83
N ASP A 40 -63.80 -8.12 -4.16
CA ASP A 40 -63.37 -7.93 -5.55
C ASP A 40 -63.18 -9.29 -6.25
N ASN A 41 -62.77 -10.31 -5.50
CA ASN A 41 -62.58 -11.67 -5.99
C ASN A 41 -62.82 -12.72 -4.89
N ALA A 42 -62.79 -14.01 -5.30
CA ALA A 42 -63.05 -15.13 -4.40
C ALA A 42 -61.91 -15.41 -3.40
N CYS A 43 -60.75 -14.78 -3.54
CA CYS A 43 -59.61 -14.88 -2.62
C CYS A 43 -59.49 -13.71 -1.64
N ASP A 44 -60.36 -12.69 -1.72
CA ASP A 44 -60.31 -11.59 -0.76
C ASP A 44 -60.74 -12.05 0.62
N ALA A 45 -59.89 -11.83 1.62
CA ALA A 45 -60.16 -12.20 3.00
C ALA A 45 -60.98 -11.13 3.73
N ASN A 46 -61.01 -9.90 3.23
CA ASN A 46 -61.61 -8.77 3.92
C ASN A 46 -62.65 -8.11 3.02
N CYS A 47 -63.79 -7.74 3.62
CA CYS A 47 -64.81 -6.97 2.93
C CYS A 47 -64.29 -5.56 2.60
N ASN A 48 -64.47 -5.11 1.35
CA ASN A 48 -63.95 -3.82 0.88
C ASN A 48 -64.58 -2.60 1.57
N SER A 49 -65.78 -2.77 2.12
CA SER A 49 -66.55 -1.68 2.72
C SER A 49 -66.37 -1.56 4.24
N CYS A 50 -66.18 -2.68 4.94
CA CYS A 50 -66.15 -2.71 6.41
C CYS A 50 -64.91 -3.39 7.02
N GLY A 51 -64.07 -4.04 6.21
CA GLY A 51 -62.86 -4.73 6.66
C GLY A 51 -63.10 -6.07 7.36
N GLU A 52 -64.36 -6.45 7.59
CA GLU A 52 -64.75 -7.72 8.22
C GLU A 52 -64.08 -8.90 7.49
N ALA A 53 -63.46 -9.78 8.27
CA ALA A 53 -62.70 -10.91 7.73
C ALA A 53 -63.60 -12.13 7.49
N ARG A 54 -63.47 -12.76 6.33
CA ARG A 54 -64.07 -14.06 6.03
C ARG A 54 -63.02 -15.15 5.94
N VAL A 55 -63.44 -16.39 6.18
CA VAL A 55 -62.62 -17.55 5.84
C VAL A 55 -62.61 -17.71 4.33
N VAL A 56 -61.44 -17.55 3.72
CA VAL A 56 -61.22 -17.81 2.29
C VAL A 56 -60.58 -19.19 2.11
N GLY A 57 -60.91 -19.85 1.00
CA GLY A 57 -60.31 -21.13 0.62
C GLY A 57 -58.84 -21.00 0.24
N GLU A 58 -58.16 -22.13 0.07
CA GLU A 58 -56.78 -22.15 -0.40
C GLU A 58 -56.64 -21.52 -1.80
N HIS A 59 -55.49 -20.89 -2.06
CA HIS A 59 -55.20 -20.34 -3.38
C HIS A 59 -55.00 -21.46 -4.40
N ILE A 60 -55.66 -21.35 -5.55
CA ILE A 60 -55.51 -22.29 -6.67
C ILE A 60 -54.38 -21.80 -7.56
N ALA A 61 -53.34 -22.60 -7.72
CA ALA A 61 -52.22 -22.31 -8.60
C ALA A 61 -52.61 -22.36 -10.08
N SER A 62 -52.05 -21.44 -10.88
CA SER A 62 -52.07 -21.51 -12.34
C SER A 62 -51.29 -22.74 -12.81
N ALA A 63 -51.57 -23.19 -14.05
CA ALA A 63 -50.73 -24.19 -14.68
C ALA A 63 -49.30 -23.65 -14.85
N ASP A 64 -48.34 -24.56 -14.71
CA ASP A 64 -46.96 -24.31 -15.11
C ASP A 64 -46.90 -24.30 -16.65
N ASP A 65 -46.41 -23.20 -17.22
CA ASP A 65 -46.24 -23.03 -18.67
C ASP A 65 -44.91 -23.61 -19.16
N GLY A 66 -44.11 -24.17 -18.26
CA GLY A 66 -42.80 -24.70 -18.53
C GLY A 66 -41.73 -23.61 -18.65
N ASP A 67 -42.01 -22.35 -18.33
CA ASP A 67 -41.02 -21.27 -18.35
C ASP A 67 -40.60 -20.91 -16.92
N CYS A 68 -39.34 -21.18 -16.55
CA CYS A 68 -38.80 -20.85 -15.22
C CYS A 68 -38.67 -19.35 -14.93
N THR A 69 -38.97 -18.50 -15.90
CA THR A 69 -39.06 -17.06 -15.70
C THR A 69 -40.46 -16.60 -15.32
N THR A 70 -41.47 -17.47 -15.44
CA THR A 70 -42.87 -17.18 -15.10
C THR A 70 -43.18 -17.60 -13.67
N ASP A 71 -43.73 -16.68 -12.87
CA ASP A 71 -44.25 -17.01 -11.54
C ASP A 71 -45.54 -17.85 -11.63
N ILE A 72 -45.66 -18.88 -10.78
CA ILE A 72 -46.92 -19.57 -10.57
C ILE A 72 -47.77 -18.72 -9.65
N LYS A 73 -48.87 -18.21 -10.19
CA LYS A 73 -49.77 -17.27 -9.51
C LYS A 73 -51.08 -17.94 -9.17
N CYS A 74 -51.83 -17.35 -8.26
CA CYS A 74 -53.21 -17.74 -8.06
C CYS A 74 -54.02 -17.38 -9.31
N SER A 75 -54.73 -18.35 -9.89
CA SER A 75 -55.55 -18.14 -11.09
C SER A 75 -56.74 -17.20 -10.88
N VAL A 76 -57.05 -16.84 -9.63
CA VAL A 76 -58.20 -16.02 -9.24
C VAL A 76 -57.80 -14.60 -8.84
N CYS A 77 -56.71 -14.43 -8.07
CA CYS A 77 -56.29 -13.12 -7.55
C CYS A 77 -54.86 -12.72 -7.91
N GLU A 78 -54.20 -13.47 -8.80
CA GLU A 78 -52.86 -13.21 -9.34
C GLU A 78 -51.70 -13.16 -8.32
N LYS A 79 -51.98 -13.38 -7.03
CA LYS A 79 -50.97 -13.49 -5.98
C LYS A 79 -49.96 -14.57 -6.35
N VAL A 80 -48.67 -14.22 -6.34
CA VAL A 80 -47.57 -15.18 -6.55
C VAL A 80 -47.58 -16.22 -5.44
N LEU A 81 -47.70 -17.49 -5.82
CA LEU A 81 -47.69 -18.63 -4.90
C LEU A 81 -46.33 -19.30 -4.88
N VAL A 82 -45.69 -19.40 -6.04
CA VAL A 82 -44.32 -19.91 -6.21
C VAL A 82 -43.60 -19.00 -7.20
N ALA A 83 -42.42 -18.51 -6.83
CA ALA A 83 -41.60 -17.71 -7.74
C ALA A 83 -41.01 -18.61 -8.83
N GLY A 84 -41.06 -18.18 -10.09
CA GLY A 84 -40.70 -19.00 -11.26
C GLY A 84 -39.32 -19.65 -11.17
N LYS A 85 -38.35 -18.95 -10.57
CA LYS A 85 -36.96 -19.43 -10.42
C LYS A 85 -36.79 -20.61 -9.47
N THR A 86 -37.80 -20.99 -8.69
CA THR A 86 -37.64 -22.00 -7.62
C THR A 86 -38.07 -23.41 -8.00
N GLN A 87 -38.73 -23.59 -9.16
CA GLN A 87 -39.27 -24.88 -9.57
C GLN A 87 -38.30 -25.73 -10.39
N HIS A 88 -37.44 -25.10 -11.20
CA HIS A 88 -36.61 -25.83 -12.15
C HIS A 88 -35.16 -25.96 -11.67
N VAL A 89 -34.50 -27.02 -12.13
CA VAL A 89 -33.09 -27.30 -11.81
C VAL A 89 -32.22 -26.86 -12.99
N SER A 90 -31.13 -26.16 -12.71
CA SER A 90 -30.12 -25.85 -13.72
C SER A 90 -29.31 -27.10 -14.07
N SER A 91 -28.85 -27.20 -15.32
CA SER A 91 -27.86 -28.17 -15.73
C SER A 91 -26.63 -28.07 -14.83
N ALA A 92 -25.90 -29.18 -14.70
CA ALA A 92 -24.61 -29.14 -14.01
C ALA A 92 -23.67 -28.19 -14.76
N ASP A 93 -23.03 -27.29 -14.03
CA ASP A 93 -21.94 -26.48 -14.55
C ASP A 93 -20.69 -27.37 -14.68
N ASP A 94 -20.16 -27.48 -15.89
CA ASP A 94 -18.96 -28.25 -16.21
C ASP A 94 -17.66 -27.46 -15.97
N GLY A 95 -17.78 -26.19 -15.58
CA GLY A 95 -16.66 -25.28 -15.38
C GLY A 95 -16.02 -24.81 -16.68
N ASP A 96 -16.68 -24.98 -17.83
CA ASP A 96 -16.28 -24.44 -19.12
C ASP A 96 -17.21 -23.27 -19.48
N CYS A 97 -16.67 -22.04 -19.49
CA CYS A 97 -17.48 -20.88 -19.79
C CYS A 97 -18.01 -20.86 -21.23
N THR A 98 -17.52 -21.72 -22.13
CA THR A 98 -18.06 -21.85 -23.49
C THR A 98 -19.34 -22.69 -23.54
N THR A 99 -19.64 -23.42 -22.47
CA THR A 99 -20.91 -24.12 -22.26
C THR A 99 -21.89 -23.21 -21.52
N ALA A 100 -23.10 -23.03 -22.06
CA ALA A 100 -24.15 -22.33 -21.35
C ALA A 100 -24.76 -23.23 -20.28
N VAL A 101 -25.03 -22.69 -19.09
CA VAL A 101 -25.84 -23.37 -18.07
C VAL A 101 -27.30 -23.09 -18.39
N THR A 102 -28.08 -24.15 -18.62
CA THR A 102 -29.49 -24.04 -19.02
C THR A 102 -30.40 -24.72 -18.00
N CYS A 103 -31.67 -24.36 -18.03
CA CYS A 103 -32.71 -25.09 -17.31
C CYS A 103 -32.93 -26.46 -17.96
N THR A 104 -32.92 -27.54 -17.19
CA THR A 104 -33.09 -28.92 -17.74
C THR A 104 -34.48 -29.18 -18.31
N GLU A 105 -35.48 -28.41 -17.87
CA GLU A 105 -36.88 -28.61 -18.26
C GLU A 105 -37.32 -27.76 -19.45
N CYS A 106 -36.66 -26.62 -19.71
CA CYS A 106 -37.17 -25.61 -20.64
C CYS A 106 -36.12 -24.85 -21.46
N ASP A 107 -34.85 -25.27 -21.37
CA ASP A 107 -33.73 -24.72 -22.14
C ASP A 107 -33.42 -23.23 -21.91
N HIS A 108 -34.10 -22.58 -20.95
CA HIS A 108 -33.79 -21.21 -20.56
C HIS A 108 -32.33 -21.08 -20.13
N VAL A 109 -31.61 -20.12 -20.71
CA VAL A 109 -30.19 -19.88 -20.41
C VAL A 109 -30.07 -19.14 -19.09
N VAL A 110 -29.64 -19.85 -18.05
CA VAL A 110 -29.40 -19.29 -16.71
C VAL A 110 -28.07 -18.54 -16.68
N THR A 111 -27.03 -19.14 -17.26
CA THR A 111 -25.70 -18.53 -17.44
C THR A 111 -25.30 -18.67 -18.90
N ALA A 112 -25.08 -17.53 -19.57
CA ALA A 112 -24.72 -17.54 -20.98
C ALA A 112 -23.27 -17.99 -21.20
N ALA A 113 -23.05 -18.74 -22.27
CA ALA A 113 -21.72 -19.06 -22.77
C ALA A 113 -20.93 -17.80 -23.16
N LYS A 114 -19.63 -17.85 -22.95
CA LYS A 114 -18.63 -16.82 -23.25
C LYS A 114 -17.38 -17.47 -23.83
N ALA A 115 -16.68 -16.75 -24.70
CA ALA A 115 -15.33 -17.16 -25.08
C ALA A 115 -14.41 -17.15 -23.85
N HIS A 116 -13.42 -18.05 -23.83
CA HIS A 116 -12.39 -18.01 -22.80
C HIS A 116 -11.63 -16.69 -22.83
N ASP A 117 -11.29 -16.20 -21.63
CA ASP A 117 -10.46 -15.02 -21.44
C ASP A 117 -9.12 -15.42 -20.83
N PHE A 118 -8.10 -15.59 -21.67
CA PHE A 118 -6.74 -15.93 -21.25
C PHE A 118 -5.84 -14.69 -21.10
N THR A 119 -6.42 -13.49 -20.90
CA THR A 119 -5.64 -12.25 -20.71
C THR A 119 -5.14 -12.04 -19.27
N GLY A 120 -5.49 -12.96 -18.36
CA GLY A 120 -5.07 -12.94 -16.96
C GLY A 120 -3.55 -13.12 -16.77
N ALA A 121 -3.10 -13.07 -15.51
CA ALA A 121 -1.69 -13.25 -15.19
C ALA A 121 -1.16 -14.65 -15.58
N TRP A 122 0.09 -14.69 -16.05
CA TRP A 122 0.80 -15.95 -16.29
C TRP A 122 0.87 -16.80 -15.03
N GLN A 123 0.48 -18.07 -15.18
CA GLN A 123 0.77 -19.15 -14.25
C GLN A 123 2.03 -19.88 -14.69
N ASN A 124 2.74 -20.49 -13.74
CA ASN A 124 3.91 -21.28 -14.05
C ASN A 124 4.15 -22.37 -13.00
N ASP A 125 4.79 -23.45 -13.46
CA ASP A 125 5.37 -24.49 -12.62
C ASP A 125 6.84 -24.70 -13.01
N ALA A 126 7.46 -25.80 -12.57
CA ALA A 126 8.87 -26.07 -12.83
C ALA A 126 9.19 -26.28 -14.32
N THR A 127 8.23 -26.70 -15.14
CA THR A 127 8.46 -27.09 -16.53
C THR A 127 7.83 -26.11 -17.51
N ASP A 128 6.65 -25.58 -17.18
CA ASP A 128 5.81 -24.86 -18.14
C ASP A 128 5.16 -23.60 -17.55
N HIS A 129 4.61 -22.77 -18.44
CA HIS A 129 3.76 -21.63 -18.15
C HIS A 129 2.47 -21.66 -18.98
N TRP A 130 1.39 -21.08 -18.45
CA TRP A 130 0.06 -21.04 -19.07
C TRP A 130 -0.79 -19.90 -18.50
N HIS A 131 -1.92 -19.60 -19.12
CA HIS A 131 -2.97 -18.74 -18.60
C HIS A 131 -4.16 -19.56 -18.12
N VAL A 132 -4.79 -19.08 -17.05
CA VAL A 132 -6.08 -19.59 -16.57
C VAL A 132 -7.17 -18.61 -17.01
N CYS A 133 -8.32 -19.14 -17.43
CA CYS A 133 -9.45 -18.34 -17.85
C CYS A 133 -9.88 -17.38 -16.72
N ALA A 134 -10.01 -16.10 -17.03
CA ALA A 134 -10.39 -15.06 -16.08
C ALA A 134 -11.91 -15.00 -15.82
N ASN A 135 -12.71 -15.73 -16.60
CA ASN A 135 -14.16 -15.80 -16.40
C ASN A 135 -14.49 -16.52 -15.08
N GLU A 136 -15.33 -15.91 -14.25
CA GLU A 136 -15.82 -16.52 -13.01
C GLU A 136 -16.49 -17.87 -13.28
N GLY A 137 -16.18 -18.87 -12.44
CA GLY A 137 -16.69 -20.24 -12.58
C GLY A 137 -15.97 -21.08 -13.63
N CYS A 138 -15.06 -20.50 -14.42
CA CYS A 138 -14.33 -21.25 -15.44
C CYS A 138 -13.01 -21.84 -14.91
N ASN A 139 -12.78 -23.12 -15.20
CA ASN A 139 -11.57 -23.86 -14.84
C ASN A 139 -10.64 -24.12 -16.04
N ALA A 140 -10.97 -23.58 -17.21
CA ALA A 140 -10.18 -23.77 -18.41
C ALA A 140 -8.82 -23.09 -18.28
N SER A 141 -7.81 -23.75 -18.85
CA SER A 141 -6.46 -23.20 -19.04
C SER A 141 -6.10 -23.31 -20.51
N ASP A 142 -5.25 -22.40 -20.98
CA ASP A 142 -4.69 -22.53 -22.32
C ASP A 142 -3.62 -23.63 -22.37
N THR A 143 -2.98 -23.76 -23.53
CA THR A 143 -1.96 -24.77 -23.72
C THR A 143 -0.70 -24.38 -22.96
N LYS A 144 -0.28 -25.25 -22.03
CA LYS A 144 1.01 -25.12 -21.36
C LYS A 144 2.15 -25.04 -22.38
N ALA A 145 2.99 -24.04 -22.23
CA ALA A 145 4.20 -23.85 -23.01
C ALA A 145 5.43 -24.02 -22.13
N ALA A 146 6.42 -24.76 -22.64
CA ALA A 146 7.68 -24.94 -21.95
C ALA A 146 8.41 -23.61 -21.80
N HIS A 147 9.11 -23.45 -20.68
CA HIS A 147 9.88 -22.24 -20.45
C HIS A 147 11.04 -22.06 -21.44
N GLN A 148 11.30 -20.81 -21.83
CA GLN A 148 12.44 -20.43 -22.66
C GLN A 148 13.42 -19.57 -21.86
N MET A 149 14.71 -19.94 -21.87
CA MET A 149 15.71 -19.30 -21.01
C MET A 149 16.12 -17.94 -21.58
N GLY A 150 15.79 -16.87 -20.86
CA GLY A 150 16.28 -15.52 -21.09
C GLY A 150 17.73 -15.34 -20.64
N ALA A 151 18.38 -14.29 -21.13
CA ALA A 151 19.77 -13.97 -20.82
C ALA A 151 20.00 -13.61 -19.33
N ASP A 152 18.95 -13.22 -18.63
CA ASP A 152 18.92 -12.88 -17.20
C ASP A 152 18.62 -14.09 -16.29
N GLY A 153 18.53 -15.31 -16.86
CA GLY A 153 18.21 -16.54 -16.13
C GLY A 153 16.73 -16.73 -15.82
N LYS A 154 15.84 -15.91 -16.42
CA LYS A 154 14.39 -15.98 -16.24
C LYS A 154 13.70 -16.44 -17.51
N CYS A 155 12.49 -16.96 -17.37
CA CYS A 155 11.62 -17.26 -18.49
C CYS A 155 11.20 -15.95 -19.17
N THR A 156 11.33 -15.87 -20.50
CA THR A 156 11.04 -14.66 -21.28
C THR A 156 9.57 -14.25 -21.23
N ASP A 157 8.66 -15.20 -20.98
CA ASP A 157 7.22 -14.98 -21.03
C ASP A 157 6.63 -14.75 -19.64
N CYS A 158 6.85 -15.70 -18.71
CA CYS A 158 6.27 -15.65 -17.38
C CYS A 158 7.19 -15.06 -16.29
N GLY A 159 8.46 -14.76 -16.60
CA GLY A 159 9.43 -14.19 -15.65
C GLY A 159 9.92 -15.13 -14.56
N ARG A 160 9.51 -16.41 -14.58
CA ARG A 160 9.96 -17.43 -13.63
C ARG A 160 11.47 -17.61 -13.71
N VAL A 161 12.16 -17.60 -12.56
CA VAL A 161 13.57 -17.97 -12.50
C VAL A 161 13.69 -19.48 -12.81
N MET A 162 14.39 -19.80 -13.90
CA MET A 162 14.49 -21.16 -14.42
C MET A 162 15.74 -21.89 -13.94
N GLN A 163 16.81 -21.14 -13.75
CA GLN A 163 18.06 -21.68 -13.28
C GLN A 163 18.57 -20.73 -12.19
N GLU A 164 18.77 -21.28 -11.00
CA GLU A 164 19.66 -20.67 -10.01
C GLU A 164 20.99 -20.43 -10.72
N CYS A 165 21.48 -19.19 -10.73
CA CYS A 165 22.68 -18.79 -11.47
C CYS A 165 23.88 -19.66 -11.06
N VAL A 166 24.14 -20.76 -11.78
CA VAL A 166 25.12 -21.78 -11.35
C VAL A 166 26.56 -21.34 -11.51
N ASN A 167 26.80 -20.22 -12.21
CA ASN A 167 28.13 -19.64 -12.37
C ASN A 167 28.02 -18.12 -12.39
N HIS A 168 28.19 -17.49 -11.23
CA HIS A 168 28.18 -16.04 -11.13
C HIS A 168 29.45 -15.45 -11.74
N GLU A 169 29.34 -14.90 -12.95
CA GLU A 169 30.34 -13.97 -13.49
C GLU A 169 29.95 -12.54 -13.14
N TYR A 170 30.71 -11.93 -12.24
CA TYR A 170 30.50 -10.57 -11.78
C TYR A 170 31.35 -9.59 -12.59
N THR A 171 30.83 -9.18 -13.74
CA THR A 171 31.55 -8.33 -14.71
C THR A 171 31.03 -6.91 -14.78
N ILE A 172 29.82 -6.65 -14.26
CA ILE A 172 29.20 -5.31 -14.27
C ILE A 172 29.61 -4.57 -12.99
N THR A 173 30.43 -3.54 -13.10
CA THR A 173 30.78 -2.67 -11.97
C THR A 173 29.74 -1.57 -11.79
N LYS A 174 29.24 -1.42 -10.56
CA LYS A 174 28.26 -0.40 -10.15
C LYS A 174 28.74 0.31 -8.89
N TYR A 175 28.20 1.50 -8.65
CA TYR A 175 28.40 2.23 -7.40
C TYR A 175 27.17 3.08 -7.06
N ASP A 176 27.00 3.35 -5.76
CA ASP A 176 26.00 4.25 -5.19
C ASP A 176 26.59 5.03 -4.00
N GLU A 177 25.75 5.58 -3.13
CA GLU A 177 26.19 6.27 -1.90
C GLU A 177 26.84 5.37 -0.84
N ASN A 178 26.59 4.06 -0.90
CA ASN A 178 27.04 3.08 0.09
C ASN A 178 28.34 2.37 -0.33
N GLY A 179 28.66 2.36 -1.62
CA GLY A 179 29.94 1.84 -2.12
C GLY A 179 29.87 1.26 -3.52
N HIS A 180 30.79 0.35 -3.82
CA HIS A 180 30.94 -0.31 -5.12
C HIS A 180 30.57 -1.78 -5.01
N TRP A 181 29.85 -2.32 -5.99
CA TRP A 181 29.66 -3.76 -6.10
C TRP A 181 29.84 -4.21 -7.54
N LYS A 182 30.00 -5.51 -7.69
CA LYS A 182 29.89 -6.16 -8.98
C LYS A 182 28.58 -6.93 -9.02
N GLU A 183 27.89 -6.80 -10.15
CA GLU A 183 26.60 -7.42 -10.41
C GLU A 183 26.77 -8.51 -11.46
N CYS A 184 26.12 -9.65 -11.25
CA CYS A 184 26.01 -10.72 -12.23
C CYS A 184 24.89 -10.38 -13.24
N ALA A 185 24.92 -10.96 -14.44
CA ALA A 185 23.88 -10.74 -15.45
C ALA A 185 22.46 -11.10 -14.96
N CYS A 186 22.32 -11.99 -13.98
CA CYS A 186 21.04 -12.33 -13.35
C CYS A 186 20.60 -11.38 -12.21
N GLY A 187 21.36 -10.32 -11.94
CA GLY A 187 21.03 -9.31 -10.93
C GLY A 187 21.51 -9.62 -9.50
N ASP A 188 22.22 -10.74 -9.31
CA ASP A 188 22.89 -11.01 -8.03
C ASP A 188 24.04 -10.01 -7.80
N LYS A 189 24.19 -9.54 -6.56
CA LYS A 189 25.14 -8.49 -6.17
C LYS A 189 26.14 -9.04 -5.17
N GLN A 190 27.43 -8.86 -5.46
CA GLN A 190 28.45 -9.06 -4.44
C GLN A 190 28.30 -8.03 -3.31
N THR A 191 28.88 -8.35 -2.15
CA THR A 191 29.02 -7.41 -1.05
C THR A 191 29.66 -6.11 -1.54
N ALA A 192 29.01 -4.99 -1.23
CA ALA A 192 29.53 -3.68 -1.58
C ALA A 192 30.82 -3.38 -0.80
N VAL A 193 31.82 -2.86 -1.50
CA VAL A 193 33.06 -2.32 -0.94
C VAL A 193 32.87 -0.81 -0.75
N ALA A 194 33.04 -0.35 0.48
CA ALA A 194 32.89 1.06 0.83
C ALA A 194 33.78 1.97 -0.03
N HIS A 195 33.35 3.22 -0.20
CA HIS A 195 34.18 4.24 -0.84
C HIS A 195 35.53 4.38 -0.13
N SER A 196 36.56 4.75 -0.90
CA SER A 196 37.88 5.09 -0.39
C SER A 196 38.28 6.49 -0.88
N PRO A 197 38.71 7.41 -0.02
CA PRO A 197 39.14 8.75 -0.41
C PRO A 197 40.41 8.70 -1.25
N SER A 198 40.55 9.61 -2.22
CA SER A 198 41.79 9.77 -2.98
C SER A 198 42.91 10.42 -2.14
N GLU A 199 44.16 10.03 -2.40
CA GLU A 199 45.35 10.47 -1.63
C GLU A 199 45.68 11.97 -1.77
N ASN A 200 45.09 12.66 -2.76
CA ASN A 200 45.36 14.07 -3.08
C ASN A 200 44.21 15.03 -2.72
N GLY A 201 43.26 14.57 -1.90
CA GLY A 201 42.06 15.34 -1.57
C GLY A 201 42.29 16.40 -0.50
N ASP A 202 42.17 17.67 -0.86
CA ASP A 202 41.93 18.75 0.10
C ASP A 202 40.45 18.71 0.54
N CYS A 203 40.20 18.62 1.85
CA CYS A 203 38.84 18.61 2.40
C CYS A 203 38.05 19.93 2.18
N SER A 204 38.63 20.94 1.51
CA SER A 204 37.99 22.22 1.14
C SER A 204 36.97 22.10 0.02
N ILE A 205 37.16 21.17 -0.92
CA ILE A 205 36.34 21.07 -2.14
C ILE A 205 35.61 19.72 -2.28
N GLY A 206 35.64 18.89 -1.25
CA GLY A 206 35.14 17.52 -1.27
C GLY A 206 36.17 16.57 -1.87
N ILE A 207 36.22 15.34 -1.35
CA ILE A 207 37.24 14.36 -1.75
C ILE A 207 36.57 13.35 -2.68
N GLN A 208 37.06 13.20 -3.90
CA GLN A 208 36.55 12.16 -4.82
C GLN A 208 37.04 10.78 -4.39
N CYS A 209 36.18 9.77 -4.53
CA CYS A 209 36.56 8.38 -4.37
C CYS A 209 37.64 7.97 -5.39
N SER A 210 38.64 7.19 -4.96
CA SER A 210 39.71 6.72 -5.85
C SER A 210 39.25 5.82 -7.00
N GLY A 211 38.04 5.24 -6.92
CA GLY A 211 37.52 4.28 -7.89
C GLY A 211 36.27 4.72 -8.67
N CYS A 212 35.66 5.86 -8.35
CA CYS A 212 34.47 6.35 -9.02
C CYS A 212 34.29 7.88 -8.85
N ASP A 213 33.22 8.43 -9.41
CA ASP A 213 32.93 9.88 -9.35
C ASP A 213 32.18 10.31 -8.09
N TRP A 214 32.01 9.42 -7.11
CA TRP A 214 31.37 9.76 -5.85
C TRP A 214 32.26 10.69 -5.01
N ILE A 215 31.65 11.72 -4.41
CA ILE A 215 32.35 12.78 -3.67
C ILE A 215 32.00 12.69 -2.18
N TYR A 216 33.01 12.50 -1.34
CA TYR A 216 32.90 12.80 0.08
C TYR A 216 32.66 14.29 0.25
N PRO A 217 31.61 14.71 1.00
CA PRO A 217 31.31 16.11 1.18
C PRO A 217 32.48 16.86 1.81
N ALA A 218 32.66 18.12 1.41
CA ALA A 218 33.63 19.01 2.02
C ALA A 218 33.36 19.12 3.53
N LYS A 219 34.43 19.18 4.31
CA LYS A 219 34.37 19.39 5.75
C LYS A 219 34.91 20.78 6.08
N ASN A 220 34.49 21.33 7.21
CA ASN A 220 35.02 22.59 7.69
C ASN A 220 36.51 22.46 8.03
N HIS A 221 37.32 23.37 7.50
CA HIS A 221 38.73 23.49 7.87
C HIS A 221 38.85 24.24 9.18
N THR A 222 39.27 23.52 10.21
CA THR A 222 39.72 24.14 11.46
C THR A 222 41.22 23.90 11.51
N PRO A 223 42.05 24.95 11.38
CA PRO A 223 43.48 24.81 11.61
C PRO A 223 43.72 24.28 13.04
N GLU A 224 44.75 23.45 13.23
CA GLU A 224 45.23 23.14 14.58
C GLU A 224 45.58 24.43 15.33
N GLN A 225 45.52 24.41 16.68
CA GLN A 225 45.98 25.56 17.47
C GLN A 225 47.46 25.81 17.15
N ASP A 226 47.76 27.03 16.70
CA ASP A 226 49.11 27.52 16.45
C ASP A 226 50.04 27.15 17.62
N ASP A 227 51.05 26.33 17.34
CA ASP A 227 52.05 25.88 18.32
C ASP A 227 52.98 27.04 18.75
N GLY A 228 52.85 28.19 18.10
CA GLY A 228 53.61 29.40 18.37
C GLY A 228 54.99 29.41 17.74
N ASP A 229 55.31 28.42 16.92
CA ASP A 229 56.48 28.37 16.07
C ASP A 229 56.02 28.53 14.64
N CYS A 230 55.85 29.78 14.18
CA CYS A 230 55.32 30.10 12.84
C CYS A 230 56.22 29.60 11.66
N THR A 231 57.19 28.72 11.94
CA THR A 231 58.04 27.98 11.00
C THR A 231 57.53 26.58 10.64
N THR A 232 56.51 26.06 11.34
CA THR A 232 55.87 24.78 11.04
C THR A 232 54.58 24.96 10.23
N ASP A 233 54.25 23.96 9.40
CA ASP A 233 52.98 23.96 8.65
C ASP A 233 51.81 23.77 9.63
N ILE A 234 50.84 24.69 9.61
CA ILE A 234 49.58 24.49 10.30
C ILE A 234 48.71 23.59 9.42
N LYS A 235 48.44 22.38 9.90
CA LYS A 235 47.65 21.38 9.20
C LYS A 235 46.20 21.39 9.66
N CYS A 236 45.31 20.96 8.77
CA CYS A 236 43.90 20.73 9.09
C CYS A 236 43.79 19.49 9.99
N SER A 237 43.16 19.63 11.16
CA SER A 237 42.99 18.53 12.12
C SER A 237 42.10 17.39 11.58
N GLU A 238 41.30 17.65 10.55
CA GLU A 238 40.37 16.67 9.95
C GLU A 238 41.00 15.86 8.82
N CYS A 239 41.83 16.47 7.97
CA CYS A 239 42.36 15.83 6.76
C CYS A 239 43.89 15.89 6.61
N GLY A 240 44.62 16.51 7.54
CA GLY A 240 46.08 16.58 7.55
C GLY A 240 46.71 17.45 6.45
N SER A 241 45.90 18.00 5.55
CA SER A 241 46.32 18.95 4.51
C SER A 241 46.84 20.24 5.14
N VAL A 242 47.84 20.87 4.52
CA VAL A 242 48.42 22.13 4.99
C VAL A 242 47.40 23.25 4.79
N ALA A 243 46.91 23.84 5.88
CA ALA A 243 45.96 24.95 5.87
C ALA A 243 46.68 26.31 5.78
N VAL A 244 47.82 26.44 6.47
CA VAL A 244 48.74 27.57 6.37
C VAL A 244 50.15 27.02 6.29
N ALA A 245 50.90 27.36 5.22
CA ALA A 245 52.29 26.94 5.08
C ALA A 245 53.17 27.65 6.12
N GLY A 246 54.09 26.91 6.74
CA GLY A 246 55.11 27.47 7.60
C GLY A 246 56.05 28.40 6.82
N ASN A 247 56.61 29.39 7.49
CA ASN A 247 57.54 30.34 6.85
C ASN A 247 58.94 30.25 7.50
N ASN A 248 60.00 30.53 6.74
CA ASN A 248 61.38 30.43 7.22
C ASN A 248 61.78 31.52 8.23
N ALA A 249 60.93 32.53 8.46
CA ALA A 249 61.18 33.62 9.40
C ALA A 249 59.87 34.24 9.93
N HIS A 250 59.94 34.82 11.12
CA HIS A 250 58.91 35.72 11.64
C HIS A 250 58.91 37.04 10.84
N VAL A 251 57.72 37.61 10.68
CA VAL A 251 57.48 38.88 9.96
C VAL A 251 56.80 39.84 10.94
N ASP A 252 57.35 41.06 11.03
CA ASP A 252 56.82 42.20 11.79
C ASP A 252 56.62 43.35 10.80
N SER A 253 55.46 43.42 10.15
CA SER A 253 55.25 44.38 9.06
C SER A 253 54.92 45.79 9.56
N ASN A 254 54.50 45.90 10.82
CA ASN A 254 53.99 47.11 11.43
C ASN A 254 54.85 47.59 12.64
N ASP A 255 55.95 46.90 12.95
CA ASP A 255 56.88 47.14 14.06
C ASP A 255 56.19 47.18 15.44
N ASP A 256 55.10 46.44 15.63
CA ASP A 256 54.40 46.34 16.90
C ASP A 256 54.96 45.23 17.82
N HIS A 257 56.03 44.57 17.38
CA HIS A 257 56.66 43.43 18.04
C HIS A 257 55.71 42.24 18.20
N ILE A 258 54.74 42.10 17.30
CA ILE A 258 53.85 40.95 17.20
C ILE A 258 54.04 40.31 15.82
N CYS A 259 54.11 38.98 15.79
CA CYS A 259 54.21 38.26 14.52
C CYS A 259 52.93 38.41 13.70
N ASP A 260 53.03 39.04 12.53
CA ASP A 260 51.93 39.25 11.59
C ASP A 260 51.65 38.03 10.69
N ASN A 261 52.50 36.99 10.74
CA ASN A 261 52.36 35.82 9.86
C ASN A 261 51.07 35.03 10.18
N GLY A 262 50.09 35.03 9.28
CA GLY A 262 48.90 34.18 9.38
C GLY A 262 48.03 34.38 10.63
N GLY A 263 48.21 35.48 11.38
CA GLY A 263 47.56 35.70 12.67
C GLY A 263 48.26 35.06 13.89
N CYS A 264 49.55 34.68 13.76
CA CYS A 264 50.37 34.04 14.80
C CYS A 264 50.35 34.83 16.13
N GLY A 265 50.40 36.17 16.09
CA GLY A 265 50.08 37.00 17.27
C GLY A 265 51.06 36.90 18.44
N LYS A 266 52.21 36.23 18.24
CA LYS A 266 53.24 36.03 19.27
C LYS A 266 54.10 37.28 19.43
N PRO A 267 54.41 37.68 20.68
CA PRO A 267 55.40 38.70 20.93
C PRO A 267 56.76 38.27 20.39
N LEU A 268 57.38 39.12 19.58
CA LEU A 268 58.71 38.92 19.02
C LEU A 268 59.77 39.44 19.99
N ASP A 269 60.92 38.76 20.09
CA ASP A 269 62.05 39.27 20.86
C ASP A 269 62.59 40.53 20.17
N PRO A 270 62.60 41.70 20.85
CA PRO A 270 63.08 42.95 20.27
C PRO A 270 64.59 42.96 19.97
N ASN A 271 65.34 41.93 20.41
CA ASN A 271 66.77 41.81 20.18
C ASN A 271 67.13 40.92 18.97
N VAL A 272 66.15 40.36 18.27
CA VAL A 272 66.34 39.55 17.05
C VAL A 272 65.85 40.35 15.85
N ILE A 273 66.62 40.33 14.75
CA ILE A 273 66.24 41.02 13.51
C ILE A 273 65.19 40.17 12.78
N HIS A 274 63.95 40.68 12.70
CA HIS A 274 62.85 40.11 11.92
C HIS A 274 62.77 40.79 10.55
N GLN A 275 62.20 40.13 9.54
CA GLN A 275 62.17 40.68 8.17
C GLN A 275 60.90 41.54 7.93
N GLY A 276 61.11 42.86 7.81
CA GLY A 276 60.09 43.93 7.60
C GLY A 276 60.14 44.93 8.77
N GLY A 277 59.93 46.26 8.68
CA GLY A 277 59.79 47.21 7.58
C GLY A 277 60.80 48.39 7.67
N ALA A 278 60.60 49.47 6.93
CA ALA A 278 61.64 50.44 6.57
C ALA A 278 62.03 51.46 7.67
N ASN A 279 63.32 51.47 8.06
CA ASN A 279 63.93 52.57 8.83
C ASN A 279 64.15 53.81 7.95
N THR A 280 63.19 54.74 7.94
CA THR A 280 63.42 56.13 7.53
C THR A 280 63.18 57.09 8.70
N GLU A 281 64.25 57.78 9.11
CA GLU A 281 64.30 59.04 9.89
C GLU A 281 64.01 58.94 11.41
N GLY A 282 64.79 59.47 12.38
CA GLY A 282 66.03 60.26 12.39
C GLY A 282 66.36 60.81 13.80
N GLY A 283 67.65 61.09 14.04
CA GLY A 283 68.17 62.06 15.05
C GLY A 283 68.31 61.57 16.51
N TRP A 284 69.35 61.85 17.30
CA TRP A 284 70.45 62.81 17.24
C TRP A 284 71.59 62.45 18.24
N GLY A 285 72.84 62.64 17.81
CA GLY A 285 73.99 63.15 18.61
C GLY A 285 74.67 62.20 19.62
N ALA A 286 75.98 62.22 19.86
CA ALA A 286 77.05 63.11 19.40
C ALA A 286 78.42 62.55 19.86
N LEU A 287 79.48 63.03 19.18
CA LEU A 287 80.89 63.12 19.61
C LEU A 287 81.65 61.76 19.66
N ILE A 288 82.86 61.64 19.14
CA ILE A 288 84.04 62.45 19.46
C ILE A 288 85.00 62.51 18.23
N ARG A 289 85.52 63.72 17.97
CA ARG A 289 86.84 64.01 17.37
C ARG A 289 87.76 64.47 18.53
N PRO A 290 89.10 64.34 18.47
CA PRO A 290 89.97 64.38 17.29
C PRO A 290 90.54 63.04 16.84
#